data_AF-A0A2I0PGZ3-F1
#
_entry.id   AF-A0A2I0PGZ3-F1
#
_cell.length_a   1.000
_cell.length_b   1.000
_cell.length_c   1.000
_cell.angle_alpha   90.00
_cell.angle_beta   90.00
_cell.angle_gamma   90.00
#
_symmetry.space_group_name_H-M   'P 1'
#
loop_
_entity.id
_entity.type
_entity.pdbx_description
1 polymer ?
#
loop_
_entity_poly.entity_id
_entity_poly.type
_entity_poly.pdbx_seq_one_letter_code
_entity_poly.pdbx_strand_id
1 'polypeptide(L)'
;MRPGHLPLALVLAVTALSAGCFEIDLILGSVEASICANVPLDSVGVDRDHCVQDAAIRKSDAELCADIERPPPESKCYMLIAEKEMDPAYCDRMKDTPGPTGEYSRLECLQRVAIAAGDPSVCEQMGSGRSSSMFSGTFSKEDCLRAVGTGKGVTDYYHENTDRYVYCQDLAYTEIFRKPPDSLENLGPAARAYAGGQRKGEVGERLLAGYEVASQGYVEKGQAPQVTLQDGDIIVFGFDAVPDPKNAPHYTVAEDGKVLQVLSFPQGGVLDEPREIGWFFDTRTVTNPATGTTSTSPRVYQYYTVYHKKN
;
A
#
# COMPACT_ATOMS: atom_id res chain seq x y z
N MET A 1 -66.89 -23.47 -19.59
CA MET A 1 -66.14 -23.19 -18.35
C MET A 1 -64.71 -22.86 -18.75
N ARG A 2 -64.28 -21.61 -18.58
CA ARG A 2 -62.91 -21.16 -18.90
C ARG A 2 -62.13 -21.03 -17.59
N PRO A 3 -60.90 -21.54 -17.48
CA PRO A 3 -60.06 -21.32 -16.30
C PRO A 3 -59.47 -19.91 -16.34
N GLY A 4 -59.58 -19.19 -15.23
CA GLY A 4 -59.09 -17.84 -15.05
C GLY A 4 -57.57 -17.80 -14.82
N HIS A 5 -56.92 -16.84 -15.46
CA HIS A 5 -55.54 -16.45 -15.21
C HIS A 5 -55.44 -15.68 -13.88
N LEU A 6 -54.52 -16.07 -13.01
CA LEU A 6 -54.02 -15.24 -11.91
C LEU A 6 -52.72 -14.54 -12.35
N PRO A 7 -52.53 -13.25 -12.03
CA PRO A 7 -51.32 -12.52 -12.38
C PRO A 7 -50.17 -12.84 -11.42
N LEU A 8 -49.01 -13.12 -12.01
CA LEU A 8 -47.72 -13.33 -11.35
C LEU A 8 -47.19 -11.98 -10.86
N ALA A 9 -47.65 -11.54 -9.69
CA ALA A 9 -47.12 -10.35 -9.01
C ALA A 9 -46.14 -10.76 -7.91
N LEU A 10 -44.86 -10.47 -8.17
CA LEU A 10 -43.91 -9.90 -7.22
C LEU A 10 -43.89 -10.49 -5.80
N VAL A 11 -43.14 -11.58 -5.60
CA VAL A 11 -42.64 -11.99 -4.28
C VAL A 11 -41.14 -11.79 -4.25
N LEU A 12 -40.72 -10.54 -4.05
CA LEU A 12 -39.39 -10.19 -3.55
C LEU A 12 -39.46 -10.29 -2.02
N ALA A 13 -39.41 -11.52 -1.51
CA ALA A 13 -39.24 -11.77 -0.09
C ALA A 13 -37.73 -11.84 0.21
N VAL A 14 -37.24 -10.76 0.80
CA VAL A 14 -35.91 -10.60 1.38
C VAL A 14 -35.70 -11.71 2.42
N THR A 15 -34.90 -12.71 2.06
CA THR A 15 -34.39 -13.72 3.01
C THR A 15 -32.87 -13.72 2.98
N ALA A 16 -32.26 -12.95 3.88
CA ALA A 16 -30.86 -13.10 4.28
C ALA A 16 -30.65 -12.45 5.66
N LEU A 17 -31.21 -13.09 6.69
CA LEU A 17 -30.86 -12.85 8.10
C LEU A 17 -30.43 -14.19 8.68
N SER A 18 -29.16 -14.53 8.48
CA SER A 18 -28.52 -15.66 9.17
C SER A 18 -27.05 -15.31 9.42
N ALA A 19 -26.74 -15.13 10.71
CA ALA A 19 -25.41 -15.17 11.31
C ALA A 19 -24.34 -14.27 10.66
N GLY A 20 -24.55 -12.96 10.70
CA GLY A 20 -23.49 -12.00 10.45
C GLY A 20 -22.61 -11.86 11.69
N CYS A 21 -21.34 -12.23 11.58
CA CYS A 21 -20.31 -11.52 12.32
C CYS A 21 -20.50 -10.03 11.99
N PHE A 22 -20.87 -9.24 12.99
CA PHE A 22 -20.84 -7.79 12.90
C PHE A 22 -19.36 -7.38 12.74
N GLU A 23 -18.85 -7.41 11.50
CA GLU A 23 -17.83 -6.45 11.12
C GLU A 23 -18.55 -5.10 11.06
N ILE A 24 -18.29 -4.28 12.08
CA ILE A 24 -18.56 -2.86 12.09
C ILE A 24 -17.66 -2.25 11.01
N ASP A 25 -18.01 -2.43 9.74
CA ASP A 25 -17.66 -1.51 8.65
C ASP A 25 -18.59 -0.28 8.77
N LEU A 26 -18.61 0.31 9.96
CA LEU A 26 -19.43 1.47 10.27
C LEU A 26 -18.79 2.68 9.65
N ILE A 27 -19.13 2.97 8.39
CA ILE A 27 -19.17 4.33 7.84
C ILE A 27 -17.90 5.12 8.24
N LEU A 28 -16.72 4.52 8.04
CA LEU A 28 -15.43 5.05 8.52
C LEU A 28 -14.87 6.19 7.65
N GLY A 29 -15.75 6.90 6.94
CA GLY A 29 -15.40 8.11 6.20
C GLY A 29 -15.14 9.33 7.08
N SER A 30 -15.54 9.30 8.36
CA SER A 30 -15.31 10.42 9.28
C SER A 30 -15.36 9.95 10.75
N VAL A 31 -14.25 9.40 11.25
CA VAL A 31 -14.07 9.37 12.71
C VAL A 31 -13.76 10.80 13.12
N GLU A 32 -14.78 11.53 13.55
CA GLU A 32 -14.62 12.86 14.15
C GLU A 32 -13.95 12.70 15.52
N ALA A 33 -12.93 13.52 15.82
CA ALA A 33 -12.23 13.48 17.11
C ALA A 33 -13.19 13.68 18.30
N SER A 34 -14.33 14.34 18.06
CA SER A 34 -15.41 14.51 19.04
C SER A 34 -16.01 13.19 19.53
N ILE A 35 -15.94 12.11 18.74
CA ILE A 35 -16.41 10.78 19.14
C ILE A 35 -15.52 10.20 20.26
N CYS A 36 -14.21 10.50 20.24
CA CYS A 36 -13.26 9.99 21.21
C CYS A 36 -13.42 10.60 22.61
N ALA A 37 -14.07 11.76 22.73
CA ALA A 37 -14.27 12.44 24.02
C ALA A 37 -15.12 11.63 25.02
N ASN A 38 -15.94 10.69 24.53
CA ASN A 38 -16.88 9.93 25.35
C ASN A 38 -16.45 8.47 25.58
N VAL A 39 -15.24 8.07 25.16
CA VAL A 39 -14.74 6.70 25.37
C VAL A 39 -14.39 6.54 26.86
N PRO A 40 -15.08 5.66 27.61
CA PRO A 40 -14.78 5.44 29.03
C PRO A 40 -13.35 4.93 29.22
N LEU A 41 -12.66 5.40 30.25
CA LEU A 41 -11.28 4.96 30.56
C LEU A 41 -11.20 3.45 30.90
N ASP A 42 -12.32 2.82 31.22
CA ASP A 42 -12.44 1.41 31.63
C ASP A 42 -13.01 0.50 30.52
N SER A 43 -13.25 1.00 29.30
CA SER A 43 -13.69 0.13 28.21
C SER A 43 -12.59 -0.84 27.82
N VAL A 44 -12.86 -2.13 28.00
CA VAL A 44 -11.97 -3.23 27.61
C VAL A 44 -11.70 -3.16 26.11
N GLY A 45 -10.53 -2.67 25.73
CA GLY A 45 -9.96 -2.86 24.38
C GLY A 45 -9.51 -1.60 23.65
N VAL A 46 -10.15 -0.44 23.87
CA VAL A 46 -9.75 0.83 23.25
C VAL A 46 -9.97 1.95 24.27
N ASP A 47 -8.90 2.59 24.71
CA ASP A 47 -8.98 3.78 25.56
C ASP A 47 -9.02 5.07 24.70
N ARG A 48 -9.35 6.19 25.34
CA ARG A 48 -9.46 7.51 24.69
C ARG A 48 -8.24 7.86 23.83
N ASP A 49 -7.04 7.63 24.34
CA ASP A 49 -5.79 7.97 23.64
C ASP A 49 -5.63 7.21 22.31
N HIS A 50 -5.94 5.91 22.28
CA HIS A 50 -5.89 5.14 21.04
C HIS A 50 -6.95 5.60 20.04
N CYS A 51 -8.14 5.99 20.50
CA CYS A 51 -9.16 6.57 19.63
C CYS A 51 -8.68 7.88 18.99
N VAL A 52 -8.11 8.79 19.80
CA VAL A 52 -7.58 10.08 19.31
C VAL A 52 -6.42 9.85 18.33
N GLN A 53 -5.50 8.94 18.66
CA GLN A 53 -4.40 8.53 17.78
C GLN A 53 -4.90 8.06 16.42
N ASP A 54 -5.88 7.16 16.36
CA ASP A 54 -6.42 6.63 15.12
C ASP A 54 -7.10 7.73 14.28
N ALA A 55 -7.84 8.63 14.95
CA ALA A 55 -8.45 9.78 14.28
C ALA A 55 -7.39 10.72 13.68
N ALA A 56 -6.33 11.03 14.44
CA ALA A 56 -5.21 11.86 14.01
C ALA A 56 -4.50 11.27 12.78
N ILE A 57 -4.15 9.98 12.81
CA ILE A 57 -3.46 9.29 11.70
C ILE A 57 -4.32 9.26 10.45
N ARG A 58 -5.62 8.98 10.57
CA ARG A 58 -6.54 8.95 9.42
C ARG A 58 -6.64 10.33 8.76
N LYS A 59 -6.77 11.38 9.58
CA LYS A 59 -6.88 12.77 9.12
C LYS A 59 -5.54 13.42 8.75
N SER A 60 -4.41 12.78 9.07
CA SER A 60 -3.07 13.39 8.99
C SER A 60 -3.01 14.71 9.76
N ASP A 61 -3.67 14.77 10.92
CA ASP A 61 -3.76 15.97 11.76
C ASP A 61 -2.91 15.78 13.03
N ALA A 62 -1.68 16.28 12.98
CA ALA A 62 -0.72 16.13 14.08
C ALA A 62 -1.09 16.94 15.33
N GLU A 63 -1.96 17.96 15.23
CA GLU A 63 -2.38 18.72 16.39
C GLU A 63 -3.27 17.87 17.31
N LEU A 64 -4.02 16.90 16.75
CA LEU A 64 -4.77 15.91 17.53
C LEU A 64 -3.86 14.99 18.35
N CYS A 65 -2.60 14.79 17.94
CA CYS A 65 -1.66 13.99 18.74
C CYS A 65 -1.35 14.67 20.09
N ALA A 66 -1.42 16.00 20.18
CA ALA A 66 -1.18 16.73 21.42
C ALA A 66 -2.31 16.56 22.46
N ASP A 67 -3.47 16.05 22.06
CA ASP A 67 -4.61 15.76 22.95
C ASP A 67 -4.52 14.39 23.65
N ILE A 68 -3.48 13.61 23.31
CA ILE A 68 -3.19 12.29 23.87
C ILE A 68 -2.43 12.46 25.19
N GLU A 69 -2.94 11.85 26.27
CA GLU A 69 -2.39 12.07 27.61
C GLU A 69 -1.18 11.17 27.90
N ARG A 70 -1.16 9.94 27.35
CA ARG A 70 -0.06 9.01 27.59
C ARG A 70 1.07 9.19 26.56
N PRO A 71 2.33 9.24 27.01
CA PRO A 71 3.46 9.46 26.11
C PRO A 71 3.67 8.40 25.00
N PRO A 72 3.48 7.08 25.22
CA PRO A 72 3.71 6.11 24.15
C PRO A 72 2.71 6.22 23.00
N PRO A 73 1.37 6.31 23.22
CA PRO A 73 0.43 6.60 22.14
C PRO A 73 0.68 7.95 21.45
N GLU A 74 1.07 9.00 22.19
CA GLU A 74 1.38 10.33 21.64
C GLU A 74 2.57 10.27 20.67
N SER A 75 3.71 9.75 21.14
CA SER A 75 4.93 9.62 20.32
C SER A 75 4.70 8.72 19.10
N LYS A 76 3.91 7.65 19.25
CA LYS A 76 3.51 6.79 18.13
C LYS A 76 2.60 7.51 17.12
N CYS A 77 1.73 8.39 17.59
CA CYS A 77 0.84 9.20 16.74
C CYS A 77 1.65 10.09 15.79
N TYR A 78 2.56 10.90 16.33
CA TYR A 78 3.44 11.75 15.51
C TYR A 78 4.28 10.94 14.53
N MET A 79 4.88 9.84 14.99
CA MET A 79 5.70 8.96 14.16
C MET A 79 4.93 8.38 12.96
N LEU A 80 3.71 7.88 13.18
CA LEU A 80 2.90 7.29 12.12
C LEU A 80 2.40 8.34 11.12
N ILE A 81 2.11 9.57 11.57
CA ILE A 81 1.81 10.69 10.66
C ILE A 81 3.05 11.07 9.85
N ALA A 82 4.22 11.19 10.50
CA ALA A 82 5.49 11.48 9.83
C ALA A 82 5.79 10.46 8.73
N GLU A 83 5.66 9.17 9.05
CA GLU A 83 5.87 8.06 8.11
C GLU A 83 4.85 8.10 6.96
N LYS A 84 3.57 8.34 7.27
CA LYS A 84 2.47 8.40 6.29
C LYS A 84 2.61 9.56 5.31
N GLU A 85 3.06 10.72 5.79
CA GLU A 85 3.22 11.95 5.01
C GLU A 85 4.63 12.09 4.43
N MET A 86 5.56 11.21 4.80
CA MET A 86 6.98 11.29 4.45
C MET A 86 7.62 12.63 4.83
N ASP A 87 7.15 13.26 5.91
CA ASP A 87 7.61 14.57 6.36
C ASP A 87 8.31 14.47 7.73
N PRO A 88 9.64 14.68 7.78
CA PRO A 88 10.41 14.57 9.02
C PRO A 88 10.08 15.69 10.03
N ALA A 89 9.43 16.79 9.63
CA ALA A 89 9.09 17.88 10.53
C ALA A 89 8.14 17.43 11.66
N TYR A 90 7.31 16.42 11.42
CA TYR A 90 6.46 15.83 12.47
C TYR A 90 7.29 15.14 13.57
N CYS A 91 8.49 14.64 13.26
CA CYS A 91 9.39 14.05 14.24
C CYS A 91 9.96 15.08 15.24
N ASP A 92 9.96 16.39 14.90
CA ASP A 92 10.44 17.45 15.80
C ASP A 92 9.53 17.69 17.01
N ARG A 93 8.32 17.13 17.00
CA ARG A 93 7.42 17.09 18.17
C ARG A 93 7.77 15.99 19.18
N MET A 94 8.74 15.12 18.85
CA MET A 94 9.15 13.98 19.68
C MET A 94 10.49 14.26 20.38
N LYS A 95 10.76 13.52 21.45
CA LYS A 95 12.05 13.58 22.18
C LYS A 95 13.09 12.68 21.52
N ASP A 96 14.36 13.09 21.52
CA ASP A 96 15.47 12.30 20.94
C ASP A 96 15.70 10.95 21.64
N THR A 97 15.42 10.87 22.93
CA THR A 97 15.57 9.65 23.72
C THR A 97 14.21 9.12 24.15
N PRO A 98 13.95 7.81 24.02
CA PRO A 98 12.70 7.23 24.49
C PRO A 98 12.61 7.35 26.02
N GLY A 99 11.44 7.75 26.53
CA GLY A 99 11.17 7.76 27.97
C GLY A 99 11.09 6.35 28.57
N PRO A 100 11.05 6.23 29.92
CA PRO A 100 11.07 4.95 30.63
C PRO A 100 9.82 4.09 30.38
N THR A 101 8.77 4.67 29.80
CA THR A 101 7.48 4.03 29.54
C THR A 101 7.37 3.44 28.13
N GLY A 102 8.47 3.34 27.38
CA GLY A 102 8.46 2.79 26.03
C GLY A 102 7.94 3.76 24.97
N GLU A 103 8.24 5.06 25.13
CA GLU A 103 7.97 6.08 24.12
C GLU A 103 8.80 5.82 22.85
N TYR A 104 8.29 6.23 21.70
CA TYR A 104 9.05 6.25 20.46
C TYR A 104 9.98 7.46 20.44
N SER A 105 11.20 7.29 19.95
CA SER A 105 12.19 8.37 19.88
C SER A 105 12.13 9.13 18.56
N ARG A 106 12.56 10.41 18.56
CA ARG A 106 12.72 11.21 17.34
C ARG A 106 13.65 10.52 16.33
N LEU A 107 14.70 9.86 16.79
CA LEU A 107 15.61 9.09 15.92
C LEU A 107 14.92 7.89 15.24
N GLU A 108 14.05 7.18 15.97
CA GLU A 108 13.22 6.10 15.40
C GLU A 108 12.24 6.64 14.36
N CYS A 109 11.61 7.80 14.65
CA CYS A 109 10.74 8.50 13.71
C CYS A 109 11.48 8.89 12.43
N LEU A 110 12.61 9.59 12.55
CA LEU A 110 13.41 10.01 11.39
C LEU A 110 13.85 8.82 10.53
N GLN A 111 14.27 7.70 11.14
CA GLN A 111 14.62 6.52 10.38
C GLN A 111 13.44 5.97 9.59
N ARG A 112 12.25 5.87 10.19
CA ARG A 112 11.04 5.41 9.50
C ARG A 112 10.65 6.33 8.35
N VAL A 113 10.70 7.64 8.58
CA VAL A 113 10.47 8.64 7.52
C VAL A 113 11.48 8.48 6.39
N ALA A 114 12.77 8.34 6.71
CA ALA A 114 13.82 8.16 5.71
C ALA A 114 13.60 6.91 4.87
N ILE A 115 13.23 5.79 5.50
CA ILE A 115 12.93 4.52 4.81
C ILE A 115 11.68 4.65 3.94
N ALA A 116 10.60 5.20 4.47
CA ALA A 116 9.35 5.39 3.74
C ALA A 116 9.52 6.35 2.54
N ALA A 117 10.25 7.45 2.75
CA ALA A 117 10.58 8.41 1.71
C ALA A 117 11.62 7.87 0.72
N GLY A 118 12.42 6.88 1.10
CA GLY A 118 13.63 6.50 0.36
C GLY A 118 14.65 7.64 0.29
N ASP A 119 14.62 8.57 1.26
CA ASP A 119 15.44 9.78 1.25
C ASP A 119 16.56 9.69 2.30
N PRO A 120 17.82 9.46 1.88
CA PRO A 120 18.95 9.40 2.80
C PRO A 120 19.26 10.75 3.46
N SER A 121 18.77 11.87 2.91
CA SER A 121 18.93 13.20 3.51
C SER A 121 18.20 13.31 4.85
N VAL A 122 17.12 12.56 5.06
CA VAL A 122 16.44 12.48 6.36
C VAL A 122 17.32 11.81 7.42
N CYS A 123 18.13 10.81 7.03
CA CYS A 123 19.10 10.20 7.94
C CYS A 123 20.17 11.19 8.41
N GLU A 124 20.49 12.23 7.63
CA GLU A 124 21.44 13.27 8.04
C GLU A 124 20.93 14.08 9.24
N GLN A 125 19.61 14.23 9.38
CA GLN A 125 18.97 14.94 10.50
C GLN A 125 19.11 14.22 11.84
N MET A 126 19.51 12.95 11.84
CA MET A 126 19.79 12.16 13.04
C MET A 126 21.11 12.58 13.71
N GLY A 127 21.98 13.31 13.01
CA GLY A 127 23.30 13.70 13.50
C GLY A 127 24.15 12.48 13.91
N SER A 128 24.91 12.62 15.00
CA SER A 128 25.66 11.50 15.61
C SER A 128 24.88 10.79 16.72
N GLY A 129 23.57 11.02 16.80
CA GLY A 129 22.70 10.44 17.82
C GLY A 129 22.58 8.93 17.69
N ARG A 130 22.46 8.24 18.82
CA ARG A 130 22.17 6.81 18.89
C ARG A 130 21.08 6.58 19.91
N SER A 131 20.09 5.78 19.54
CA SER A 131 19.02 5.34 20.43
C SER A 131 18.88 3.83 20.35
N SER A 132 18.36 3.22 21.43
CA SER A 132 18.05 1.80 21.47
C SER A 132 16.66 1.61 22.04
N SER A 133 15.82 0.87 21.32
CA SER A 133 14.53 0.40 21.78
C SER A 133 14.61 -1.09 22.04
N MET A 134 13.95 -1.55 23.12
CA MET A 134 13.88 -2.98 23.44
C MET A 134 13.21 -3.80 22.32
N PHE A 135 12.28 -3.20 21.58
CA PHE A 135 11.50 -3.89 20.54
C PHE A 135 11.99 -3.62 19.13
N SER A 136 12.51 -2.41 18.89
CA SER A 136 12.85 -1.95 17.55
C SER A 136 14.36 -1.98 17.26
N GLY A 137 15.20 -2.34 18.24
CA GLY A 137 16.65 -2.43 18.08
C GLY A 137 17.36 -1.07 18.21
N THR A 138 18.51 -0.94 17.56
CA THR A 138 19.34 0.27 17.62
C THR A 138 19.08 1.19 16.42
N PHE A 139 19.02 2.48 16.70
CA PHE A 139 18.84 3.55 15.72
C PHE A 139 20.09 4.40 15.68
N SER A 140 20.69 4.49 14.50
CA SER A 140 21.81 5.39 14.22
C SER A 140 21.68 5.93 12.80
N LYS A 141 22.36 7.04 12.51
CA LYS A 141 22.47 7.55 11.15
C LYS A 141 23.01 6.48 10.20
N GLU A 142 24.01 5.71 10.61
CA GLU A 142 24.59 4.65 9.78
C GLU A 142 23.62 3.51 9.51
N ASP A 143 22.81 3.13 10.50
CA ASP A 143 21.77 2.10 10.32
C ASP A 143 20.61 2.62 9.47
N CYS A 144 20.27 3.91 9.59
CA CYS A 144 19.32 4.59 8.71
C CYS A 144 19.81 4.62 7.27
N LEU A 145 21.02 5.12 7.02
CA LEU A 145 21.64 5.14 5.69
C LEU A 145 21.79 3.73 5.12
N ARG A 146 22.06 2.73 5.97
CA ARG A 146 22.03 1.33 5.54
C ARG A 146 20.62 0.90 5.18
N ALA A 147 19.59 1.21 5.96
CA ALA A 147 18.21 0.80 5.65
C ALA A 147 17.67 1.51 4.39
N VAL A 148 17.92 2.81 4.25
CA VAL A 148 17.55 3.59 3.05
C VAL A 148 18.39 3.16 1.85
N GLY A 149 19.70 3.02 2.06
CA GLY A 149 20.70 2.70 1.04
C GLY A 149 20.92 1.21 0.79
N THR A 150 20.23 0.30 1.49
CA THR A 150 20.36 -1.16 1.25
C THR A 150 19.94 -1.54 -0.15
N GLY A 151 19.39 -0.62 -0.95
CA GLY A 151 19.05 -0.90 -2.34
C GLY A 151 18.07 -2.05 -2.43
N LYS A 152 17.30 -2.30 -1.36
CA LYS A 152 16.30 -3.35 -1.37
C LYS A 152 15.30 -2.98 -2.45
N GLY A 153 15.43 -3.69 -3.57
CA GLY A 153 14.54 -3.58 -4.69
C GLY A 153 13.19 -4.14 -4.32
N VAL A 154 12.20 -3.94 -5.19
CA VAL A 154 10.91 -4.62 -5.03
C VAL A 154 11.08 -6.15 -5.05
N THR A 155 12.12 -6.64 -5.75
CA THR A 155 12.50 -8.05 -5.82
C THR A 155 12.93 -8.60 -4.47
N ASP A 156 13.70 -7.85 -3.68
CA ASP A 156 14.13 -8.28 -2.34
C ASP A 156 12.94 -8.43 -1.40
N TYR A 157 12.04 -7.45 -1.40
CA TYR A 157 10.81 -7.53 -0.61
C TYR A 157 9.91 -8.69 -1.05
N TYR A 158 9.85 -8.99 -2.34
CA TYR A 158 9.12 -10.15 -2.86
C TYR A 158 9.70 -11.46 -2.33
N HIS A 159 11.02 -11.67 -2.45
CA HIS A 159 11.65 -12.91 -2.03
C HIS A 159 11.54 -13.17 -0.53
N GLU A 160 11.55 -12.13 0.29
CA GLU A 160 11.39 -12.22 1.75
C GLU A 160 9.92 -12.47 2.17
N ASN A 161 8.93 -12.26 1.28
CA ASN A 161 7.51 -12.23 1.62
C ASN A 161 6.62 -12.81 0.51
N THR A 162 7.04 -13.89 -0.14
CA THR A 162 6.40 -14.38 -1.39
C THR A 162 4.91 -14.68 -1.25
N ASP A 163 4.45 -15.09 -0.07
CA ASP A 163 3.06 -15.38 0.27
C ASP A 163 2.14 -14.14 0.28
N ARG A 164 2.72 -12.94 0.37
CA ARG A 164 2.00 -11.66 0.49
C ARG A 164 1.70 -11.01 -0.86
N TYR A 165 2.34 -11.47 -1.93
CA TYR A 165 2.16 -10.96 -3.28
C TYR A 165 1.19 -11.86 -4.04
N VAL A 166 0.02 -11.32 -4.37
CA VAL A 166 -1.05 -12.06 -5.05
C VAL A 166 -1.50 -11.32 -6.31
N TYR A 167 -1.47 -9.99 -6.31
CA TYR A 167 -2.01 -9.15 -7.35
C TYR A 167 -0.92 -8.36 -8.07
N CYS A 168 -1.14 -8.00 -9.33
CA CYS A 168 -0.15 -7.24 -10.12
C CYS A 168 0.23 -5.89 -9.50
N GLN A 169 -0.69 -5.24 -8.77
CA GLN A 169 -0.43 -3.99 -8.07
C GLN A 169 0.45 -4.14 -6.81
N ASP A 170 0.74 -5.37 -6.37
CA ASP A 170 1.47 -5.59 -5.11
C ASP A 170 2.94 -5.15 -5.21
N LEU A 171 3.58 -5.23 -6.39
CA LEU A 171 4.92 -4.66 -6.56
C LEU A 171 4.87 -3.13 -6.52
N ALA A 172 3.89 -2.51 -7.18
CA ALA A 172 3.71 -1.06 -7.14
C ALA A 172 3.39 -0.58 -5.71
N TYR A 173 2.62 -1.37 -4.94
CA TYR A 173 2.43 -1.14 -3.51
C TYR A 173 3.78 -1.14 -2.79
N THR A 174 4.57 -2.19 -2.97
CA THR A 174 5.88 -2.28 -2.32
C THR A 174 6.81 -1.14 -2.69
N GLU A 175 6.82 -0.70 -3.94
CA GLU A 175 7.63 0.43 -4.37
C GLU A 175 7.17 1.74 -3.72
N ILE A 176 5.86 2.01 -3.72
CA ILE A 176 5.29 3.23 -3.14
C ILE A 176 5.48 3.28 -1.62
N PHE A 177 5.22 2.17 -0.94
CA PHE A 177 5.16 2.12 0.53
C PHE A 177 6.44 1.58 1.18
N ARG A 178 7.41 1.12 0.39
CA ARG A 178 8.68 0.54 0.84
C ARG A 178 8.48 -0.58 1.88
N LYS A 179 7.42 -1.38 1.70
CA LYS A 179 7.06 -2.52 2.56
C LYS A 179 6.23 -3.56 1.77
N PRO A 180 6.24 -4.84 2.14
CA PRO A 180 5.38 -5.84 1.50
C PRO A 180 3.89 -5.55 1.78
N PRO A 181 2.96 -5.95 0.87
CA PRO A 181 1.51 -5.81 1.08
C PRO A 181 1.05 -6.53 2.34
N ASP A 182 0.07 -6.03 3.09
CA ASP A 182 -0.41 -6.68 4.32
C ASP A 182 -0.81 -8.15 4.13
N SER A 183 -0.52 -8.99 5.13
CA SER A 183 -0.78 -10.44 5.06
C SER A 183 -2.27 -10.74 4.87
N LEU A 184 -2.57 -11.70 4.00
CA LEU A 184 -3.93 -12.16 3.71
C LEU A 184 -4.32 -13.42 4.50
N GLU A 185 -3.44 -13.91 5.37
CA GLU A 185 -3.64 -15.19 6.07
C GLU A 185 -4.92 -15.20 6.91
N ASN A 186 -5.28 -14.05 7.48
CA ASN A 186 -6.47 -13.91 8.32
C ASN A 186 -7.73 -13.49 7.54
N LEU A 187 -7.63 -13.25 6.23
CA LEU A 187 -8.76 -12.82 5.42
C LEU A 187 -9.47 -14.01 4.78
N GLY A 188 -10.79 -14.07 4.95
CA GLY A 188 -11.65 -15.01 4.23
C GLY A 188 -11.62 -14.77 2.71
N PRO A 189 -12.09 -15.73 1.88
CA PRO A 189 -11.98 -15.64 0.42
C PRO A 189 -12.59 -14.37 -0.21
N ALA A 190 -13.72 -13.90 0.33
CA ALA A 190 -14.34 -12.65 -0.11
C ALA A 190 -13.45 -11.44 0.24
N ALA A 191 -12.98 -11.35 1.48
CA ALA A 191 -12.09 -10.29 1.94
C ALA A 191 -10.77 -10.24 1.14
N ARG A 192 -10.24 -11.39 0.69
CA ARG A 192 -9.08 -11.42 -0.22
C ARG A 192 -9.36 -10.74 -1.55
N ALA A 193 -10.49 -11.06 -2.19
CA ALA A 193 -10.89 -10.43 -3.45
C ALA A 193 -11.09 -8.91 -3.30
N TYR A 194 -11.72 -8.48 -2.19
CA TYR A 194 -11.87 -7.06 -1.86
C TYR A 194 -10.54 -6.37 -1.55
N ALA A 195 -9.62 -7.04 -0.85
CA ALA A 195 -8.30 -6.52 -0.52
C ALA A 195 -7.45 -6.20 -1.76
N GLY A 196 -7.62 -6.96 -2.85
CA GLY A 196 -7.01 -6.60 -4.14
C GLY A 196 -7.54 -5.27 -4.67
N GLY A 197 -8.86 -5.07 -4.66
CA GLY A 197 -9.50 -3.82 -5.10
C GLY A 197 -9.16 -2.61 -4.24
N GLN A 198 -9.15 -2.76 -2.91
CA GLN A 198 -8.78 -1.67 -1.98
C GLN A 198 -7.33 -1.24 -2.17
N ARG A 199 -6.38 -2.20 -2.24
CA ARG A 199 -4.96 -1.90 -2.48
C ARG A 199 -4.75 -1.16 -3.80
N LYS A 200 -5.52 -1.51 -4.84
CA LYS A 200 -5.46 -0.83 -6.13
C LYS A 200 -5.85 0.65 -6.04
N GLY A 201 -6.92 0.97 -5.32
CA GLY A 201 -7.33 2.34 -5.07
C GLY A 201 -6.28 3.12 -4.29
N GLU A 202 -5.73 2.52 -3.23
CA GLU A 202 -4.67 3.11 -2.39
C GLU A 202 -3.38 3.38 -3.18
N VAL A 203 -2.92 2.39 -3.96
CA VAL A 203 -1.79 2.52 -4.89
C VAL A 203 -2.05 3.67 -5.87
N GLY A 204 -3.22 3.72 -6.50
CA GLY A 204 -3.56 4.78 -7.44
C GLY A 204 -3.58 6.17 -6.81
N GLU A 205 -4.08 6.30 -5.58
CA GLU A 205 -4.09 7.56 -4.84
C GLU A 205 -2.69 8.04 -4.47
N ARG A 206 -1.87 7.14 -3.92
CA ARG A 206 -0.49 7.47 -3.57
C ARG A 206 0.38 7.75 -4.79
N LEU A 207 0.16 7.01 -5.88
CA LEU A 207 0.84 7.24 -7.15
C LEU A 207 0.57 8.67 -7.64
N LEU A 208 -0.70 9.08 -7.70
CA LEU A 208 -1.07 10.44 -8.13
C LEU A 208 -0.53 11.55 -7.20
N ALA A 209 -0.42 11.26 -5.90
CA ALA A 209 0.14 12.22 -4.94
C ALA A 209 1.66 12.37 -5.08
N GLY A 210 2.40 11.25 -5.07
CA GLY A 210 3.86 11.23 -4.97
C GLY A 210 4.63 11.13 -6.29
N TYR A 211 3.95 10.86 -7.41
CA TYR A 211 4.58 10.64 -8.70
C TYR A 211 4.04 11.60 -9.77
N GLU A 212 4.83 11.81 -10.82
CA GLU A 212 4.46 12.57 -12.01
C GLU A 212 4.52 11.70 -13.27
N VAL A 213 3.75 12.06 -14.28
CA VAL A 213 3.72 11.33 -15.55
C VAL A 213 5.00 11.65 -16.33
N ALA A 214 5.90 10.68 -16.43
CA ALA A 214 7.13 10.79 -17.21
C ALA A 214 6.90 10.51 -18.70
N SER A 215 6.03 9.54 -19.01
CA SER A 215 5.66 9.20 -20.38
C SER A 215 4.26 8.59 -20.42
N GLN A 216 3.54 8.78 -21.52
CA GLN A 216 2.29 8.09 -21.78
C GLN A 216 2.11 7.91 -23.29
N GLY A 217 1.41 6.86 -23.69
CA GLY A 217 1.14 6.69 -25.11
C GLY A 217 0.31 5.47 -25.48
N TYR A 218 -0.01 5.43 -26.76
CA TYR A 218 -0.55 4.28 -27.46
C TYR A 218 0.59 3.53 -28.17
N VAL A 219 0.52 2.20 -28.20
CA VAL A 219 1.48 1.33 -28.89
C VAL A 219 0.69 0.43 -29.84
N GLU A 220 1.01 0.52 -31.13
CA GLU A 220 0.44 -0.40 -32.11
C GLU A 220 0.94 -1.83 -31.86
N LYS A 221 0.11 -2.82 -32.19
CA LYS A 221 0.47 -4.23 -32.05
C LYS A 221 1.78 -4.54 -32.80
N GLY A 222 2.75 -5.14 -32.12
CA GLY A 222 4.07 -5.48 -32.67
C GLY A 222 5.09 -4.34 -32.66
N GLN A 223 4.75 -3.19 -32.05
CA GLN A 223 5.70 -2.12 -31.76
C GLN A 223 6.09 -2.11 -30.28
N ALA A 224 7.23 -1.50 -29.96
CA ALA A 224 7.66 -1.24 -28.59
C ALA A 224 7.63 0.27 -28.31
N PRO A 225 7.18 0.71 -27.12
CA PRO A 225 7.22 2.12 -26.76
C PRO A 225 8.66 2.60 -26.68
N GLN A 226 8.92 3.81 -27.16
CA GLN A 226 10.21 4.48 -27.01
C GLN A 226 10.22 5.23 -25.67
N VAL A 227 10.49 4.50 -24.60
CA VAL A 227 10.56 5.05 -23.24
C VAL A 227 11.84 4.61 -22.57
N THR A 228 12.46 5.53 -21.81
CA THR A 228 13.57 5.24 -20.92
C THR A 228 13.00 5.05 -19.52
N LEU A 229 13.21 3.85 -18.96
CA LEU A 229 12.75 3.52 -17.61
C LEU A 229 13.87 3.85 -16.60
N GLN A 230 13.46 4.35 -15.45
CA GLN A 230 14.30 4.53 -14.27
C GLN A 230 13.86 3.55 -13.18
N ASP A 231 14.78 3.20 -12.28
CA ASP A 231 14.45 2.34 -11.15
C ASP A 231 13.39 3.01 -10.28
N GLY A 232 12.38 2.22 -9.87
CA GLY A 232 11.23 2.71 -9.13
C GLY A 232 10.14 3.36 -9.99
N ASP A 233 10.32 3.46 -11.32
CA ASP A 233 9.20 3.87 -12.18
C ASP A 233 8.05 2.86 -12.07
N ILE A 234 6.83 3.38 -11.97
CA ILE A 234 5.62 2.56 -11.93
C ILE A 234 4.93 2.69 -13.28
N ILE A 235 4.71 1.56 -13.94
CA ILE A 235 4.05 1.52 -15.24
C ILE A 235 2.66 0.95 -15.08
N VAL A 236 1.70 1.67 -15.65
CA VAL A 236 0.29 1.33 -15.60
C VAL A 236 -0.17 1.06 -17.03
N PHE A 237 -0.82 -0.08 -17.27
CA PHE A 237 -1.24 -0.48 -18.63
C PHE A 237 -2.75 -0.46 -18.81
N GLY A 238 -3.18 -0.06 -20.01
CA GLY A 238 -4.57 -0.01 -20.45
C GLY A 238 -4.80 -0.77 -21.76
N PHE A 239 -6.00 -1.31 -21.93
CA PHE A 239 -6.36 -2.02 -23.16
C PHE A 239 -6.92 -1.08 -24.23
N ASP A 240 -7.95 -0.28 -23.89
CA ASP A 240 -8.71 0.49 -24.89
C ASP A 240 -8.54 2.01 -24.73
N ALA A 241 -7.97 2.46 -23.62
CA ALA A 241 -7.71 3.86 -23.33
C ALA A 241 -6.52 4.01 -22.38
N VAL A 242 -6.03 5.24 -22.23
CA VAL A 242 -5.06 5.61 -21.20
C VAL A 242 -5.61 5.18 -19.84
N PRO A 243 -4.84 4.41 -19.05
CA PRO A 243 -5.36 3.84 -17.82
C PRO A 243 -5.47 4.88 -16.69
N ASP A 244 -6.61 4.87 -16.00
CA ASP A 244 -6.75 5.55 -14.70
C ASP A 244 -5.98 4.74 -13.64
N PRO A 245 -4.96 5.29 -12.96
CA PRO A 245 -4.15 4.55 -11.99
C PRO A 245 -4.93 4.06 -10.76
N LYS A 246 -6.17 4.52 -10.51
CA LYS A 246 -7.04 3.92 -9.48
C LYS A 246 -7.77 2.66 -9.96
N ASN A 247 -7.92 2.52 -11.28
CA ASN A 247 -8.75 1.49 -11.92
C ASN A 247 -8.03 0.70 -13.00
N ALA A 248 -6.71 0.86 -13.12
CA ALA A 248 -5.93 0.30 -14.21
C ALA A 248 -5.93 -1.24 -14.26
N PRO A 249 -6.08 -1.85 -15.43
CA PRO A 249 -6.03 -3.30 -15.56
C PRO A 249 -4.77 -3.95 -14.97
N HIS A 250 -3.62 -3.26 -15.00
CA HIS A 250 -2.35 -3.86 -14.64
C HIS A 250 -1.30 -2.81 -14.22
N TYR A 251 -0.42 -3.22 -13.31
CA TYR A 251 0.69 -2.43 -12.79
C TYR A 251 1.97 -3.26 -12.88
N THR A 252 3.07 -2.57 -13.05
CA THR A 252 4.42 -3.13 -12.98
C THR A 252 5.38 -2.10 -12.40
N VAL A 253 6.54 -2.54 -11.97
CA VAL A 253 7.62 -1.67 -11.47
C VAL A 253 8.85 -1.85 -12.34
N ALA A 254 9.58 -0.76 -12.59
CA ALA A 254 10.86 -0.81 -13.26
C ALA A 254 12.01 -1.01 -12.26
N GLU A 255 12.92 -1.93 -12.58
CA GLU A 255 14.14 -2.21 -11.83
C GLU A 255 15.22 -2.66 -12.83
N ASP A 256 16.41 -2.08 -12.76
CA ASP A 256 17.52 -2.26 -13.69
C ASP A 256 17.13 -2.03 -15.16
N GLY A 257 16.25 -1.05 -15.40
CA GLY A 257 15.70 -0.73 -16.72
C GLY A 257 14.79 -1.82 -17.31
N LYS A 258 14.41 -2.84 -16.53
CA LYS A 258 13.46 -3.90 -16.90
C LYS A 258 12.15 -3.72 -16.14
N VAL A 259 11.11 -4.36 -16.64
CA VAL A 259 9.78 -4.36 -16.03
C VAL A 259 9.55 -5.66 -15.28
N LEU A 260 9.18 -5.52 -14.00
CA LEU A 260 8.81 -6.59 -13.08
C LEU A 260 7.29 -6.63 -12.89
N GLN A 261 6.72 -7.83 -12.85
CA GLN A 261 5.29 -8.04 -12.60
C GLN A 261 5.06 -9.25 -11.69
N VAL A 262 3.95 -9.21 -10.94
CA VAL A 262 3.40 -10.39 -10.27
C VAL A 262 2.28 -10.98 -11.13
N LEU A 263 2.44 -12.25 -11.49
CA LEU A 263 1.45 -13.06 -12.17
C LEU A 263 0.49 -13.66 -11.14
N SER A 264 -0.77 -13.24 -11.19
CA SER A 264 -1.81 -13.76 -10.30
C SER A 264 -2.30 -15.14 -10.74
N PHE A 265 -2.08 -16.14 -9.90
CA PHE A 265 -2.61 -17.50 -10.07
C PHE A 265 -3.57 -17.88 -8.93
N PRO A 266 -4.39 -18.94 -9.08
CA PRO A 266 -5.25 -19.41 -8.00
C PRO A 266 -4.50 -19.81 -6.72
N GLN A 267 -3.22 -20.19 -6.84
CA GLN A 267 -2.38 -20.60 -5.72
C GLN A 267 -1.66 -19.42 -5.03
N GLY A 268 -1.69 -18.22 -5.61
CA GLY A 268 -0.92 -17.05 -5.17
C GLY A 268 -0.32 -16.28 -6.33
N GLY A 269 0.42 -15.22 -6.02
CA GLY A 269 1.18 -14.47 -7.01
C GLY A 269 2.56 -15.08 -7.20
N VAL A 270 3.08 -14.97 -8.43
CA VAL A 270 4.46 -15.35 -8.75
C VAL A 270 5.12 -14.19 -9.49
N LEU A 271 6.28 -13.75 -9.02
CA LEU A 271 7.12 -12.80 -9.74
C LEU A 271 7.57 -13.42 -11.07
N ASP A 272 7.25 -12.73 -12.18
CA ASP A 272 7.75 -13.11 -13.51
C ASP A 272 9.22 -12.69 -13.67
N GLU A 273 9.91 -13.33 -14.61
CA GLU A 273 11.25 -12.92 -15.03
C GLU A 273 11.23 -11.47 -15.54
N PRO A 274 12.26 -10.65 -15.26
CA PRO A 274 12.32 -9.28 -15.76
C PRO A 274 12.18 -9.20 -17.29
N ARG A 275 11.34 -8.28 -17.80
CA ARG A 275 11.04 -8.14 -19.23
C ARG A 275 11.35 -6.75 -19.77
N GLU A 276 11.52 -6.66 -21.07
CA GLU A 276 11.38 -5.39 -21.78
C GLU A 276 9.91 -4.93 -21.77
N ILE A 277 9.68 -3.63 -21.64
CA ILE A 277 8.31 -3.07 -21.66
C ILE A 277 7.54 -3.43 -22.95
N GLY A 278 8.24 -3.57 -24.09
CA GLY A 278 7.65 -3.98 -25.37
C GLY A 278 6.92 -5.32 -25.32
N TRP A 279 7.39 -6.26 -24.48
CA TRP A 279 6.73 -7.55 -24.27
C TRP A 279 5.27 -7.38 -23.80
N PHE A 280 4.93 -6.23 -23.22
CA PHE A 280 3.58 -5.96 -22.73
C PHE A 280 2.54 -5.69 -23.83
N PHE A 281 2.97 -5.42 -25.06
CA PHE A 281 2.12 -5.06 -26.19
C PHE A 281 1.97 -6.20 -27.21
N ASP A 282 2.57 -7.36 -26.93
CA ASP A 282 2.47 -8.56 -27.74
C ASP A 282 1.57 -9.64 -27.11
N THR A 283 1.16 -10.62 -27.92
CA THR A 283 0.46 -11.81 -27.43
C THR A 283 1.41 -12.60 -26.53
N ARG A 284 0.94 -12.97 -25.34
CA ARG A 284 1.79 -13.58 -24.31
C ARG A 284 1.25 -14.91 -23.89
N THR A 285 2.15 -15.86 -23.72
CA THR A 285 1.86 -17.15 -23.10
C THR A 285 2.58 -17.18 -21.77
N VAL A 286 1.82 -17.41 -20.70
CA VAL A 286 2.33 -17.53 -19.34
C VAL A 286 2.13 -18.97 -18.88
N THR A 287 3.15 -19.55 -18.25
CA THR A 287 3.09 -20.89 -17.66
C THR A 287 2.94 -20.74 -16.15
N ASN A 288 1.91 -21.35 -15.57
CA ASN A 288 1.80 -21.46 -14.11
C ASN A 288 2.89 -22.43 -13.61
N PRO A 289 3.83 -22.00 -12.76
CA PRO A 289 4.94 -22.85 -12.31
C PRO A 289 4.48 -24.00 -11.41
N ALA A 290 3.34 -23.87 -10.71
CA ALA A 290 2.83 -24.90 -9.82
C ALA A 290 2.13 -26.05 -10.58
N THR A 291 1.47 -25.74 -11.71
CA THR A 291 0.66 -26.73 -12.46
C THR A 291 1.24 -27.09 -13.82
N GLY A 292 2.20 -26.31 -14.33
CA GLY A 292 2.74 -26.43 -15.69
C GLY A 292 1.77 -26.01 -16.80
N THR A 293 0.57 -25.52 -16.46
CA THR A 293 -0.44 -25.13 -17.45
C THR A 293 -0.09 -23.80 -18.10
N THR A 294 -0.17 -23.74 -19.42
CA THR A 294 0.02 -22.51 -20.19
C THR A 294 -1.32 -21.81 -20.46
N SER A 295 -1.30 -20.48 -20.41
CA SER A 295 -2.41 -19.63 -20.81
C SER A 295 -1.88 -18.55 -21.73
N THR A 296 -2.52 -18.39 -22.90
CA THR A 296 -2.21 -17.30 -23.82
C THR A 296 -3.24 -16.20 -23.65
N SER A 297 -2.79 -14.98 -23.29
CA SER A 297 -3.69 -13.83 -23.25
C SER A 297 -4.16 -13.49 -24.66
N PRO A 298 -5.46 -13.54 -24.97
CA PRO A 298 -5.97 -13.15 -26.28
C PRO A 298 -5.88 -11.63 -26.50
N ARG A 299 -5.66 -10.88 -25.41
CA ARG A 299 -5.72 -9.44 -25.38
C ARG A 299 -4.36 -8.87 -25.00
N VAL A 300 -3.90 -7.91 -25.79
CA VAL A 300 -2.64 -7.19 -25.56
C VAL A 300 -2.97 -5.80 -25.05
N TYR A 301 -2.13 -5.24 -24.17
CA TYR A 301 -2.28 -3.83 -23.82
C TYR A 301 -1.98 -2.97 -25.05
N GLN A 302 -2.57 -1.79 -25.10
CA GLN A 302 -2.33 -0.82 -26.18
C GLN A 302 -1.95 0.55 -25.62
N TYR A 303 -2.20 0.80 -24.35
CA TYR A 303 -1.91 2.07 -23.69
C TYR A 303 -1.03 1.84 -22.48
N TYR A 304 -0.18 2.83 -22.20
CA TYR A 304 0.61 2.85 -20.98
C TYR A 304 0.76 4.28 -20.45
N THR A 305 1.04 4.36 -19.16
CA THR A 305 1.50 5.55 -18.47
C THR A 305 2.65 5.15 -17.54
N VAL A 306 3.81 5.78 -17.71
CA VAL A 306 4.97 5.66 -16.81
C VAL A 306 4.92 6.82 -15.82
N TYR A 307 4.98 6.47 -14.55
CA TYR A 307 5.02 7.40 -13.43
C TYR A 307 6.41 7.37 -12.79
N HIS A 308 7.03 8.54 -12.67
CA HIS A 308 8.30 8.73 -11.99
C HIS A 308 8.07 9.42 -10.65
N LYS A 309 8.88 9.09 -9.63
CA LYS A 309 8.74 9.70 -8.30
C LYS A 309 9.09 11.18 -8.38
N LYS A 310 8.29 12.05 -7.76
CA LYS A 310 8.63 13.49 -7.67
C LYS A 310 9.87 13.64 -6.78
N ASN A 311 10.82 14.45 -7.24
CA ASN A 311 11.97 14.88 -6.43
C ASN A 311 11.58 15.93 -5.38
#